data_AF-A0A9K3E7D1-F1
#
_entry.id   AF-A0A9K3E7D1-F1
#
_cell.length_a   1.000
_cell.length_b   1.000
_cell.length_c   1.000
_cell.angle_alpha   90.00
_cell.angle_beta   90.00
_cell.angle_gamma   90.00
#
_symmetry.space_group_name_H-M   'P 1'
#
loop_
_entity.id
_entity.type
_entity.pdbx_description
1 polymer ?
#
loop_
_entity_poly.entity_id
_entity_poly.type
_entity_poly.pdbx_seq_one_letter_code
_entity_poly.pdbx_strand_id
1 'polypeptide(L)'
;MDKGTGAVYAEVNFLGRLSHPNLVKLLGYCYEGKELLLVYEFMQRGSFKNHLFGRRSTVQPLPWDIRLKIAIGAARELSFLHTSDKKVIYRDFKESNILLDGSYNA
;
A
#
# COMPACT_ATOMS: atom_id res chain seq x y z
N MET A 1 4.73 23.12 -23.74
CA MET A 1 4.00 22.68 -22.53
C MET A 1 3.37 21.33 -22.83
N ASP A 2 3.91 20.26 -22.25
CA ASP A 2 3.46 18.90 -22.52
C ASP A 2 2.14 18.62 -21.77
N LYS A 3 1.10 18.25 -22.52
CA LYS A 3 -0.25 17.98 -22.02
C LYS A 3 -0.32 16.71 -21.16
N GLY A 4 0.71 15.85 -21.18
CA GLY A 4 0.77 14.61 -20.39
C GLY A 4 1.02 14.80 -18.89
N THR A 5 1.68 15.89 -18.49
CA THR A 5 2.12 16.09 -17.11
C THR A 5 0.98 16.36 -16.13
N GLY A 6 -0.09 17.04 -16.58
CA GLY A 6 -1.18 17.48 -15.70
C GLY A 6 -1.98 16.34 -15.06
N ALA A 7 -2.20 15.24 -15.78
CA ALA A 7 -2.89 14.07 -15.26
C ALA A 7 -2.06 13.37 -14.18
N VAL A 8 -0.74 13.21 -14.39
CA VAL A 8 0.19 12.61 -13.43
C VAL A 8 0.23 13.42 -12.14
N TYR A 9 0.37 14.75 -12.23
CA TYR A 9 0.34 15.62 -11.05
C TYR A 9 -0.99 15.53 -10.30
N ALA A 10 -2.12 15.45 -11.00
CA ALA A 10 -3.44 15.32 -10.36
C ALA A 10 -3.61 13.98 -9.64
N GLU A 11 -3.08 12.89 -10.22
CA GLU A 11 -3.07 11.55 -9.62
C GLU A 11 -2.21 11.53 -8.35
N VAL A 12 -0.97 12.02 -8.43
CA VAL A 12 -0.02 12.04 -7.31
C VAL A 12 -0.49 12.96 -6.19
N ASN A 13 -1.04 14.13 -6.52
CA ASN A 13 -1.65 15.02 -5.53
C ASN A 13 -2.85 14.39 -4.83
N PHE A 14 -3.63 13.58 -5.54
CA PHE A 14 -4.74 12.87 -4.94
C PHE A 14 -4.23 11.77 -4.00
N LEU A 15 -3.29 10.93 -4.46
CA LEU A 15 -2.67 9.87 -3.64
C LEU A 15 -1.99 10.44 -2.39
N GLY A 16 -1.30 11.57 -2.50
CA GLY A 16 -0.64 12.24 -1.38
C GLY A 16 -1.58 12.80 -0.31
N ARG A 17 -2.88 12.94 -0.62
CA ARG A 17 -3.91 13.36 0.36
C ARG A 17 -4.53 12.18 1.10
N LEU A 18 -4.34 10.95 0.61
CA LEU A 18 -4.85 9.76 1.28
C LEU A 18 -3.98 9.47 2.50
N SER A 19 -4.60 9.46 3.68
CA SER A 19 -3.92 9.13 4.93
C SER A 19 -4.82 8.26 5.78
N HIS A 20 -4.36 7.03 6.04
CA HIS A 20 -5.06 6.05 6.84
C HIS A 20 -4.03 5.12 7.52
N PRO A 21 -4.24 4.67 8.76
CA PRO A 21 -3.27 3.82 9.47
C PRO A 21 -2.97 2.48 8.80
N ASN A 22 -3.87 2.02 7.93
CA ASN A 22 -3.75 0.76 7.16
C ASN A 22 -3.48 1.01 5.65
N LEU A 23 -3.04 2.22 5.29
CA LEU A 23 -2.67 2.58 3.92
C LEU A 23 -1.23 3.07 3.91
N VAL A 24 -0.39 2.46 3.07
CA VAL A 24 1.02 2.84 2.97
C VAL A 24 1.16 4.28 2.52
N LYS A 25 1.78 5.10 3.34
CA LYS A 25 1.88 6.54 3.14
C LYS A 25 2.86 6.88 2.03
N LEU A 26 2.37 7.63 1.04
CA LEU A 26 3.23 8.33 0.09
C LEU A 26 3.90 9.51 0.79
N LEU A 27 5.23 9.48 0.89
CA LEU A 27 6.05 10.53 1.50
C LEU A 27 6.40 11.62 0.50
N GLY A 28 6.52 11.28 -0.78
CA GLY A 28 6.86 12.22 -1.83
C GLY A 28 6.98 11.56 -3.20
N TYR A 29 7.36 12.36 -4.18
CA TYR A 29 7.62 11.90 -5.53
C TYR A 29 8.74 12.71 -6.16
N CYS A 30 9.38 12.13 -7.18
CA CYS A 30 10.27 12.86 -8.09
C CYS A 30 9.72 12.69 -9.50
N TYR A 31 9.63 13.79 -10.24
CA TYR A 31 9.28 13.76 -11.65
C TYR A 31 10.34 14.52 -12.44
N GLU A 32 11.21 13.80 -13.12
CA GLU A 32 12.31 14.37 -13.90
C GLU A 32 12.31 13.79 -15.32
N GLY A 33 12.34 14.67 -16.32
CA GLY A 33 12.18 14.27 -17.72
C GLY A 33 10.83 13.60 -17.99
N LYS A 34 10.83 12.26 -18.09
CA LYS A 34 9.64 11.40 -18.27
C LYS A 34 9.55 10.29 -17.22
N GLU A 35 10.39 10.33 -16.19
CA GLU A 35 10.43 9.33 -15.14
C GLU A 35 9.66 9.83 -13.91
N LEU A 36 8.78 8.98 -13.37
CA LEU A 36 8.08 9.22 -12.12
C LEU A 36 8.56 8.22 -11.08
N LEU A 37 9.12 8.74 -9.99
CA LEU A 37 9.50 7.97 -8.81
C LEU A 37 8.54 8.33 -7.67
N LEU A 38 8.06 7.32 -6.96
CA LEU A 38 7.22 7.48 -5.77
C LEU A 38 7.99 6.99 -4.54
N VAL A 39 7.99 7.79 -3.49
CA VAL A 39 8.68 7.50 -2.23
C VAL A 39 7.64 7.19 -1.18
N TYR A 40 7.62 5.95 -0.69
CA TYR A 40 6.71 5.48 0.34
C TYR A 40 7.44 5.28 1.67
N GLU A 41 6.68 5.21 2.76
CA GLU A 41 7.21 4.71 4.02
C GLU A 41 7.70 3.26 3.89
N PHE A 42 8.71 2.92 4.68
CA PHE A 42 9.32 1.60 4.61
C PHE A 42 8.61 0.60 5.52
N MET A 43 8.09 -0.48 4.91
CA MET A 43 7.36 -1.54 5.58
C MET A 43 8.30 -2.72 5.88
N GLN A 44 8.81 -2.79 7.13
CA GLN A 44 9.97 -3.61 7.51
C GLN A 44 9.76 -5.11 7.30
N ARG A 45 8.52 -5.59 7.34
CA ARG A 45 8.19 -7.01 7.21
C ARG A 45 7.82 -7.39 5.77
N GLY A 46 7.87 -6.45 4.83
CA GLY A 46 7.54 -6.71 3.43
C GLY A 46 6.08 -7.12 3.23
N SER A 47 5.80 -7.83 2.14
CA SER A 47 4.43 -8.21 1.78
C SER A 47 3.93 -9.42 2.55
N PHE A 48 2.62 -9.46 2.80
CA PHE A 48 1.94 -10.61 3.41
C PHE A 48 2.20 -11.91 2.64
N LYS A 49 2.34 -11.85 1.31
CA LYS A 49 2.78 -12.97 0.46
C LYS A 49 4.01 -13.70 1.00
N ASN A 50 5.01 -12.95 1.46
CA ASN A 50 6.27 -13.52 1.96
C ASN A 50 6.07 -14.34 3.23
N HIS A 51 5.05 -14.00 4.02
CA HIS A 51 4.68 -14.71 5.25
C HIS A 51 3.72 -15.89 5.01
N LEU A 52 3.08 -15.94 3.83
CA LEU A 52 2.24 -17.07 3.42
C LEU A 52 3.02 -18.16 2.68
N PHE A 53 3.90 -17.76 1.76
CA PHE A 53 4.52 -18.67 0.78
C PHE A 53 6.04 -18.54 0.71
N GLY A 54 6.67 -17.86 1.67
CA GLY A 54 8.12 -17.64 1.68
C GLY A 54 8.90 -18.95 1.57
N ARG A 55 9.77 -19.05 0.55
CA ARG A 55 10.55 -20.26 0.20
C ARG A 55 11.58 -20.73 1.25
N ARG A 56 11.64 -20.10 2.42
CA ARG A 56 12.56 -20.54 3.48
C ARG A 56 11.81 -21.52 4.37
N SER A 57 12.30 -22.76 4.39
CA SER A 57 11.87 -23.87 5.26
C SER A 57 11.88 -23.57 6.76
N THR A 58 12.23 -22.33 7.15
CA THR A 58 12.32 -21.83 8.52
C THR A 58 11.31 -20.72 8.84
N VAL A 59 10.46 -20.29 7.90
CA VAL A 59 9.41 -19.30 8.19
C VAL A 59 8.28 -20.01 8.93
N GLN A 60 8.27 -19.85 10.24
CA GLN A 60 7.11 -20.19 11.08
C GLN A 60 5.88 -19.47 10.50
N PRO A 61 4.78 -20.19 10.21
CA PRO A 61 3.55 -19.57 9.76
C PRO A 61 3.10 -18.52 10.79
N LEU A 62 2.54 -17.39 10.32
CA LEU A 62 2.04 -16.39 11.25
C LEU A 62 0.97 -16.99 12.17
N PRO A 63 0.99 -16.67 13.47
CA PRO A 63 -0.09 -16.99 14.39
C PRO A 63 -1.44 -16.49 13.88
N TRP A 64 -2.52 -17.19 14.24
CA TRP A 64 -3.85 -16.94 13.69
C TRP A 64 -4.38 -15.53 14.04
N ASP A 65 -4.15 -15.09 15.27
CA ASP A 65 -4.46 -13.74 15.75
C ASP A 65 -3.77 -12.66 14.90
N ILE A 66 -2.50 -12.86 14.53
CA ILE A 66 -1.78 -11.95 13.63
C ILE A 66 -2.39 -11.94 12.23
N ARG A 67 -2.80 -13.10 11.70
CA ARG A 67 -3.48 -13.16 10.39
C ARG A 67 -4.80 -12.41 10.41
N LEU A 68 -5.59 -12.55 11.47
CA LEU A 68 -6.83 -11.81 11.65
C LEU A 68 -6.59 -10.30 11.75
N LYS A 69 -5.56 -9.89 12.49
CA LYS A 69 -5.14 -8.48 12.57
C LYS A 69 -4.83 -7.91 11.18
N ILE A 70 -4.05 -8.63 10.36
CA ILE A 70 -3.70 -8.24 8.99
C ILE A 70 -4.96 -8.12 8.12
N ALA A 71 -5.84 -9.13 8.16
CA ALA A 71 -7.07 -9.14 7.37
C ALA A 71 -8.00 -7.97 7.72
N ILE A 72 -8.13 -7.65 9.02
CA ILE A 72 -8.90 -6.51 9.50
C ILE A 72 -8.28 -5.19 9.02
N GLY A 73 -6.96 -5.05 9.10
CA GLY A 73 -6.24 -3.86 8.59
C GLY A 73 -6.50 -3.62 7.10
N ALA A 74 -6.29 -4.65 6.28
CA ALA A 74 -6.51 -4.58 4.84
C ALA A 74 -7.99 -4.29 4.48
N ALA A 75 -8.94 -4.84 5.24
CA ALA A 75 -10.37 -4.53 5.06
C ALA A 75 -10.70 -3.06 5.41
N ARG A 76 -10.06 -2.49 6.44
CA ARG A 76 -10.21 -1.08 6.81
C ARG A 76 -9.65 -0.15 5.73
N GLU A 77 -8.49 -0.48 5.15
CA GLU A 77 -7.93 0.24 4.00
C GLU A 77 -8.93 0.29 2.83
N LEU A 78 -9.45 -0.87 2.42
CA LEU A 78 -10.43 -0.95 1.33
C LEU A 78 -11.70 -0.16 1.64
N SER A 79 -12.19 -0.24 2.88
CA SER A 79 -13.34 0.54 3.32
C SER A 79 -13.08 2.04 3.22
N PHE A 80 -11.91 2.51 3.66
CA PHE A 80 -11.48 3.90 3.54
C PHE A 80 -11.41 4.35 2.06
N LEU A 81 -10.79 3.56 1.19
CA LEU A 81 -10.68 3.89 -0.24
C LEU A 81 -12.04 3.99 -0.93
N HIS A 82 -12.94 3.04 -0.65
CA HIS A 82 -14.28 3.02 -1.24
C HIS A 82 -15.20 4.14 -0.72
N THR A 83 -14.93 4.65 0.49
CA THR A 83 -15.70 5.74 1.10
C THR A 83 -15.10 7.13 0.85
N SER A 84 -13.92 7.21 0.24
CA SER A 84 -13.33 8.48 -0.18
C SER A 84 -14.19 9.21 -1.22
N ASP A 85 -14.05 10.54 -1.33
CA ASP A 85 -14.82 11.38 -2.25
C ASP A 85 -14.74 10.91 -3.71
N LYS A 86 -13.59 10.35 -4.11
CA LYS A 86 -13.38 9.81 -5.47
C LYS A 86 -13.79 8.35 -5.63
N LYS A 87 -14.20 7.66 -4.55
CA LYS A 87 -14.56 6.23 -4.52
C LYS A 87 -13.53 5.37 -5.24
N VAL A 88 -12.28 5.45 -4.76
CA VAL A 88 -11.13 4.80 -5.40
C VAL A 88 -11.37 3.31 -5.54
N ILE A 89 -11.22 2.78 -6.75
CA ILE A 89 -11.24 1.35 -7.01
C ILE A 89 -9.78 0.87 -7.00
N TYR A 90 -9.37 0.12 -5.98
CA TYR A 90 -7.97 -0.32 -5.80
C TYR A 90 -7.49 -1.28 -6.91
N ARG A 91 -8.40 -2.08 -7.47
CA ARG A 91 -8.25 -3.03 -8.62
C ARG A 91 -7.22 -4.16 -8.48
N ASP A 92 -6.15 -3.98 -7.71
CA ASP A 92 -5.08 -4.96 -7.55
C ASP A 92 -4.96 -5.41 -6.08
N PHE A 93 -6.08 -5.75 -5.45
CA PHE A 93 -6.10 -6.21 -4.07
C PHE A 93 -5.67 -7.68 -3.99
N LYS A 94 -4.44 -7.91 -3.53
CA LYS A 94 -3.81 -9.23 -3.42
C LYS A 94 -2.74 -9.27 -2.33
N GLU A 95 -2.30 -10.46 -1.95
CA GLU A 95 -1.40 -10.68 -0.81
C GLU A 95 0.00 -10.07 -0.99
N SER A 96 0.44 -9.81 -2.22
CA SER A 96 1.70 -9.11 -2.47
C SER A 96 1.65 -7.61 -2.23
N ASN A 97 0.44 -7.02 -2.22
CA ASN A 97 0.24 -5.58 -2.10
C ASN A 97 -0.16 -5.16 -0.68
N ILE A 98 -0.44 -6.13 0.19
CA ILE A 98 -0.60 -5.91 1.63
C ILE A 98 0.80 -5.89 2.27
N LEU A 99 1.30 -4.69 2.58
CA LEU A 99 2.63 -4.50 3.18
C LEU A 99 2.52 -4.40 4.71
N LEU A 100 3.54 -4.90 5.41
CA LEU A 100 3.53 -5.05 6.86
C LEU A 100 4.64 -4.25 7.53
N ASP A 101 4.27 -3.46 8.53
CA ASP A 101 5.23 -2.73 9.36
C ASP A 101 5.93 -3.65 10.39
N GLY A 102 6.81 -3.09 11.21
CA GLY A 102 7.52 -3.80 12.27
C GLY A 102 6.62 -4.50 13.31
N SER A 103 5.35 -4.12 13.41
CA SER A 103 4.36 -4.63 14.35
C SER A 103 3.24 -5.45 13.69
N TYR A 104 3.42 -5.87 12.42
CA TYR A 104 2.41 -6.59 11.64
C TYR A 104 1.10 -5.81 11.47
N ASN A 105 1.17 -4.48 11.45
CA ASN A 105 0.05 -3.68 10.95
C ASN A 105 0.11 -3.71 9.42
N ALA A 106 -1.05 -4.02 8.82
CA ALA A 106 -1.37 -3.86 7.42
C ALA A 106 -2.27 -2.65 7.30
#